data_AF-J2W1D1-F1
#
_entry.id   AF-J2W1D1-F1
#
_cell.length_a   1.000
_cell.length_b   1.000
_cell.length_c   1.000
_cell.angle_alpha   90.00
_cell.angle_beta   90.00
_cell.angle_gamma   90.00
#
_symmetry.space_group_name_H-M   'P 1'
#
loop_
_entity.id
_entity.type
_entity.pdbx_description
1 polymer ?
#
loop_
_entity_poly.entity_id
_entity_poly.type
_entity_poly.pdbx_seq_one_letter_code
_entity_poly.pdbx_strand_id
1 'polypeptide(L)'
;MLKKQVILAFLFVVAGVSAGHAQSCEGNFKVTGVPLITAMTYKTSYDFPKVKADQVLKALAQAVAAEGFLGIQVNKSLGAIDAYQETTGSGREQTLRIVARKKGTGTRVDAMFNIQQGQVTSEKVVRKGLCDIVMSATD
;
A
#
# COMPACT_ATOMS: atom_id res chain seq x y z
N MET A 1 57.88 -12.96 -4.81
CA MET A 1 56.71 -12.14 -5.21
C MET A 1 55.48 -12.72 -4.52
N LEU A 2 55.01 -12.12 -3.42
CA LEU A 2 53.81 -12.58 -2.71
C LEU A 2 52.87 -11.38 -2.49
N LYS A 3 51.65 -11.55 -3.00
CA LYS A 3 50.61 -10.52 -3.23
C LYS A 3 50.12 -9.88 -1.93
N LYS A 4 50.06 -8.54 -1.90
CA LYS A 4 49.32 -7.75 -0.89
C LYS A 4 47.83 -8.07 -1.00
N GLN A 5 47.26 -8.68 0.04
CA GLN A 5 45.80 -8.79 0.20
C GLN A 5 45.28 -7.51 0.85
N VAL A 6 44.49 -6.75 0.10
CA VAL A 6 43.71 -5.61 0.61
C VAL A 6 42.42 -6.18 1.17
N ILE A 7 42.25 -6.13 2.49
CA ILE A 7 41.00 -6.48 3.16
C ILE A 7 40.06 -5.27 3.02
N LEU A 8 39.08 -5.35 2.12
CA LEU A 8 37.95 -4.42 2.10
C LEU A 8 36.96 -4.84 3.20
N ALA A 9 36.86 -4.03 4.24
CA ALA A 9 35.77 -4.13 5.22
C ALA A 9 34.47 -3.60 4.58
N PHE A 10 33.53 -4.49 4.29
CA PHE A 10 32.16 -4.12 3.94
C PHE A 10 31.43 -3.69 5.21
N LEU A 11 31.14 -2.39 5.36
CA LEU A 11 30.17 -1.91 6.34
C LEU A 11 28.76 -2.38 5.91
N PHE A 12 28.19 -3.31 6.67
CA PHE A 12 26.75 -3.58 6.63
C PHE A 12 26.03 -2.38 7.28
N VAL A 13 25.40 -1.54 6.45
CA VAL A 13 24.41 -0.57 6.91
C VAL A 13 23.16 -1.36 7.30
N VAL A 14 22.87 -1.41 8.60
CA VAL A 14 21.62 -1.98 9.11
C VAL A 14 20.50 -1.00 8.71
N ALA A 15 19.66 -1.41 7.76
CA ALA A 15 18.42 -0.73 7.43
C ALA A 15 17.44 -0.87 8.61
N GLY A 16 17.48 0.08 9.53
CA GLY A 16 16.48 0.22 10.59
C GLY A 16 15.40 1.18 10.15
N VAL A 17 14.31 0.70 9.54
CA VAL A 17 13.13 1.52 9.30
C VAL A 17 11.84 0.67 9.43
N SER A 18 10.82 1.27 10.04
CA SER A 18 9.36 1.02 9.84
C SER A 18 8.57 -0.09 10.58
N ALA A 19 9.11 -0.86 11.53
CA ALA A 19 8.26 -1.87 12.23
C ALA A 19 7.05 -1.25 12.97
N GLY A 20 7.21 -0.08 13.59
CA GLY A 20 6.15 0.56 14.38
C GLY A 20 4.98 1.11 13.56
N HIS A 21 5.19 1.42 12.28
CA HIS A 21 4.15 2.00 11.44
C HIS A 21 3.33 0.92 10.71
N ALA A 22 3.96 -0.18 10.29
CA ALA A 22 3.25 -1.34 9.74
C ALA A 22 2.26 -1.93 10.76
N GLN A 23 2.66 -2.05 12.03
CA GLN A 23 1.81 -2.60 13.09
C GLN A 23 0.52 -1.77 13.32
N SER A 24 0.57 -0.46 13.08
CA SER A 24 -0.57 0.43 13.25
C SER A 24 -1.44 0.52 11.99
N CYS A 25 -0.90 0.26 10.80
CA CYS A 25 -1.71 -0.02 9.63
C CYS A 25 -2.46 -1.36 9.79
N GLU A 26 -1.76 -2.43 10.16
CA GLU A 26 -2.38 -3.76 10.32
C GLU A 26 -3.47 -3.74 11.40
N GLY A 27 -3.28 -3.01 12.49
CA GLY A 27 -4.28 -2.85 13.55
C GLY A 27 -5.58 -2.14 13.11
N ASN A 28 -5.55 -1.38 12.01
CA ASN A 28 -6.74 -0.73 11.43
C ASN A 28 -7.36 -1.52 10.27
N PHE A 29 -6.79 -2.67 9.92
CA PHE A 29 -7.26 -3.50 8.83
C PHE A 29 -8.62 -4.13 9.16
N LYS A 30 -9.56 -4.07 8.22
CA LYS A 30 -10.90 -4.64 8.34
C LYS A 30 -11.31 -5.29 7.03
N VAL A 31 -12.04 -6.39 7.16
CA VAL A 31 -12.67 -7.10 6.05
C VAL A 31 -14.18 -7.01 6.20
N THR A 32 -14.88 -6.74 5.11
CA THR A 32 -16.35 -6.77 5.06
C THR A 32 -16.81 -7.54 3.82
N GLY A 33 -17.96 -8.20 3.93
CA GLY A 33 -18.49 -9.08 2.90
C GLY A 33 -18.59 -10.52 3.41
N VAL A 34 -19.34 -11.33 2.68
CA VAL A 34 -19.50 -12.76 2.93
C VAL A 34 -18.81 -13.53 1.79
N PRO A 35 -17.76 -14.30 2.07
CA PRO A 35 -17.01 -15.04 1.05
C PRO A 35 -17.94 -15.85 0.15
N LEU A 36 -17.67 -15.82 -1.16
CA LEU A 36 -18.44 -16.49 -2.23
C LEU A 36 -19.88 -15.97 -2.44
N ILE A 37 -20.48 -15.28 -1.47
CA ILE A 37 -21.87 -14.79 -1.53
C ILE A 37 -21.94 -13.33 -1.96
N THR A 38 -21.02 -12.48 -1.49
CA THR A 38 -20.97 -11.05 -1.83
C THR A 38 -19.59 -10.66 -2.36
N ALA A 39 -19.45 -9.44 -2.86
CA ALA A 39 -18.13 -8.82 -2.98
C ALA A 39 -17.46 -8.73 -1.60
N MET A 40 -16.13 -8.78 -1.60
CA MET A 40 -15.34 -8.59 -0.39
C MET A 40 -14.59 -7.27 -0.49
N THR A 41 -14.63 -6.48 0.58
CA THR A 41 -13.89 -5.24 0.73
C THR A 41 -12.88 -5.40 1.85
N TYR A 42 -11.63 -5.15 1.53
CA TYR A 42 -10.51 -5.08 2.47
C TYR A 42 -10.13 -3.62 2.60
N LYS A 43 -10.07 -3.11 3.82
CA LYS A 43 -9.72 -1.71 4.04
C LYS A 43 -8.77 -1.54 5.19
N THR A 44 -7.93 -0.55 5.10
CA THR A 44 -7.08 -0.10 6.20
C THR A 44 -6.93 1.41 6.15
N SER A 45 -6.32 1.96 7.19
CA SER A 45 -6.09 3.37 7.27
C SER A 45 -4.94 3.71 8.18
N TYR A 46 -4.28 4.83 7.89
CA TYR A 46 -3.15 5.32 8.69
C TYR A 46 -3.12 6.85 8.73
N ASP A 47 -2.62 7.39 9.83
CA ASP A 47 -2.47 8.84 10.02
C ASP A 47 -0.99 9.18 9.99
N PHE A 48 -0.55 9.88 8.94
CA PHE A 48 0.81 10.38 8.79
C PHE A 48 0.96 11.76 9.44
N PRO A 49 1.65 11.88 10.59
CA PRO A 49 1.84 13.18 11.24
C PRO A 49 2.80 14.05 10.44
N LYS A 50 2.49 15.34 10.28
CA LYS A 50 3.37 16.36 9.67
C LYS A 50 3.78 16.10 8.20
N VAL A 51 3.12 15.17 7.49
CA VAL A 51 3.33 14.95 6.06
C VAL A 51 2.17 15.56 5.28
N LYS A 52 2.46 16.27 4.20
CA LYS A 52 1.45 16.93 3.36
C LYS A 52 0.75 15.93 2.43
N ALA A 53 -0.52 16.18 2.15
CA ALA A 53 -1.35 15.25 1.40
C ALA A 53 -0.90 15.07 -0.07
N ASP A 54 -0.33 16.11 -0.69
CA ASP A 54 0.23 16.07 -2.04
C ASP A 54 1.47 15.18 -2.13
N GLN A 55 2.36 15.27 -1.13
CA GLN A 55 3.52 14.40 -1.00
C GLN A 55 3.09 12.94 -0.83
N VAL A 56 2.17 12.68 0.11
CA VAL A 56 1.59 11.36 0.36
C VAL A 56 0.95 10.79 -0.90
N LEU A 57 0.11 11.56 -1.58
CA LEU A 57 -0.58 11.11 -2.79
C LEU A 57 0.39 10.73 -3.92
N LYS A 58 1.48 11.50 -4.08
CA LYS A 58 2.53 11.18 -5.07
C LYS A 58 3.23 9.86 -4.75
N ALA A 59 3.67 9.68 -3.51
CA ALA A 59 4.38 8.47 -3.08
C ALA A 59 3.49 7.22 -3.20
N LEU A 60 2.22 7.32 -2.77
CA LEU A 60 1.24 6.25 -2.91
C LEU A 60 1.00 5.87 -4.38
N ALA A 61 0.88 6.85 -5.29
CA ALA A 61 0.70 6.57 -6.71
C ALA A 61 1.90 5.80 -7.31
N GLN A 62 3.12 6.11 -6.87
CA GLN A 62 4.33 5.40 -7.29
C GLN A 62 4.35 3.97 -6.77
N ALA A 63 3.97 3.74 -5.51
CA ALA A 63 3.89 2.39 -4.95
C ALA A 63 2.80 1.55 -5.59
N VAL A 64 1.62 2.12 -5.86
CA VAL A 64 0.56 1.45 -6.61
C VAL A 64 1.04 1.00 -7.99
N ALA A 65 1.84 1.83 -8.68
CA ALA A 65 2.46 1.44 -9.94
C ALA A 65 3.50 0.33 -9.79
N ALA A 66 4.32 0.38 -8.73
CA ALA A 66 5.34 -0.63 -8.45
C ALA A 66 4.73 -2.01 -8.11
N GLU A 67 3.57 -2.03 -7.45
CA GLU A 67 2.79 -3.24 -7.14
C GLU A 67 2.08 -3.84 -8.37
N GLY A 68 2.18 -3.21 -9.54
CA GLY A 68 1.63 -3.74 -10.79
C GLY A 68 0.14 -3.48 -10.99
N PHE A 69 -0.46 -2.51 -10.28
CA PHE A 69 -1.80 -2.05 -10.60
C PHE A 69 -1.84 -1.37 -11.97
N LEU A 70 -2.95 -1.56 -12.67
CA LEU A 70 -3.26 -1.00 -13.97
C LEU A 70 -4.26 0.16 -13.83
N GLY A 71 -4.39 0.95 -14.90
CA GLY A 71 -5.40 2.00 -15.00
C GLY A 71 -5.31 3.08 -13.90
N ILE A 72 -4.11 3.37 -13.41
CA ILE A 72 -3.89 4.28 -12.28
C ILE A 72 -4.36 5.70 -12.65
N GLN A 73 -5.38 6.18 -11.93
CA GLN A 73 -5.92 7.52 -12.05
C GLN A 73 -5.66 8.29 -10.75
N VAL A 74 -4.91 9.38 -10.84
CA VAL A 74 -4.62 10.24 -9.68
C VAL A 74 -5.48 11.50 -9.76
N ASN A 75 -6.50 11.58 -8.91
CA ASN A 75 -7.33 12.76 -8.77
C ASN A 75 -6.79 13.67 -7.66
N LYS A 76 -6.02 14.69 -8.07
CA LYS A 76 -5.38 15.63 -7.15
C LYS A 76 -6.38 16.51 -6.39
N SER A 77 -7.53 16.85 -6.98
CA SER A 77 -8.52 17.72 -6.32
C SER A 77 -9.29 16.97 -5.22
N LEU A 78 -9.50 15.66 -5.39
CA LEU A 78 -10.13 14.78 -4.39
C LEU A 78 -9.11 14.10 -3.45
N GLY A 79 -7.81 14.24 -3.72
CA GLY A 79 -6.76 13.53 -2.99
C GLY A 79 -6.90 12.01 -3.12
N ALA A 80 -7.26 11.51 -4.30
CA ALA A 80 -7.60 10.10 -4.50
C ALA A 80 -6.77 9.43 -5.60
N ILE A 81 -6.54 8.14 -5.44
CA ILE A 81 -5.98 7.23 -6.44
C ILE A 81 -7.01 6.12 -6.66
N ASP A 82 -7.37 5.89 -7.91
CA ASP A 82 -8.16 4.73 -8.33
C ASP A 82 -7.30 3.89 -9.27
N ALA A 83 -7.30 2.58 -9.08
CA ALA A 83 -6.56 1.64 -9.90
C ALA A 83 -7.24 0.26 -9.88
N TYR A 84 -6.82 -0.65 -10.75
CA TYR A 84 -7.35 -2.01 -10.78
C TYR A 84 -6.27 -3.06 -11.04
N GLN A 85 -6.58 -4.30 -10.77
CA GLN A 85 -5.80 -5.48 -11.17
C GLN A 85 -6.74 -6.53 -11.75
N GLU A 86 -6.19 -7.41 -12.57
CA GLU A 86 -6.88 -8.62 -13.01
C GLU A 86 -5.93 -9.81 -12.80
N THR A 87 -5.99 -10.39 -11.61
CA THR A 87 -5.09 -11.49 -11.22
C THR A 87 -5.69 -12.88 -11.46
N THR A 88 -6.96 -12.95 -11.88
CA THR A 88 -7.73 -14.21 -11.95
C THR A 88 -7.82 -14.79 -13.36
N GLY A 89 -7.42 -14.05 -14.40
CA GLY A 89 -7.59 -14.44 -15.80
C GLY A 89 -9.05 -14.41 -16.26
N SER A 90 -9.98 -13.90 -15.46
CA SER A 90 -11.43 -13.98 -15.71
C SER A 90 -12.00 -12.73 -16.39
N GLY A 91 -11.17 -11.70 -16.59
CA GLY A 91 -11.60 -10.38 -17.05
C GLY A 91 -12.38 -9.59 -15.98
N ARG A 92 -12.47 -10.09 -14.74
CA ARG A 92 -13.19 -9.44 -13.64
C ARG A 92 -12.19 -8.74 -12.72
N GLU A 93 -12.10 -7.43 -12.90
CA GLU A 93 -11.15 -6.60 -12.18
C GLU A 93 -11.40 -6.58 -10.66
N GLN A 94 -10.29 -6.61 -9.92
CA GLN A 94 -10.21 -6.18 -8.53
C GLN A 94 -9.86 -4.70 -8.50
N THR A 95 -10.52 -3.91 -7.66
CA THR A 95 -10.33 -2.45 -7.64
C THR A 95 -9.64 -1.99 -6.38
N LEU A 96 -8.76 -0.99 -6.52
CA LEU A 96 -8.09 -0.30 -5.44
C LEU A 96 -8.51 1.18 -5.46
N ARG A 97 -8.90 1.70 -4.31
CA ARG A 97 -9.08 3.12 -4.09
C ARG A 97 -8.31 3.56 -2.85
N ILE A 98 -7.49 4.59 -2.99
CA ILE A 98 -6.78 5.21 -1.88
C ILE A 98 -7.16 6.68 -1.81
N VAL A 99 -7.38 7.19 -0.60
CA VAL A 99 -7.72 8.59 -0.38
C VAL A 99 -6.78 9.17 0.68
N ALA A 100 -6.02 10.21 0.31
CA ALA A 100 -5.12 10.96 1.16
C ALA A 100 -5.70 12.35 1.44
N ARG A 101 -6.11 12.60 2.68
CA ARG A 101 -6.79 13.84 3.09
C ARG A 101 -6.06 14.52 4.23
N LYS A 102 -6.08 15.85 4.28
CA LYS A 102 -5.54 16.60 5.42
C LYS A 102 -6.27 16.20 6.72
N LYS A 103 -5.50 15.92 7.77
CA LYS A 103 -5.99 15.69 9.14
C LYS A 103 -5.07 16.42 10.13
N GLY A 104 -5.56 17.52 10.69
CA GLY A 104 -4.74 18.40 11.53
C GLY A 104 -3.52 18.94 10.76
N THR A 105 -2.33 18.70 11.30
CA THR A 105 -1.05 19.06 10.67
C THR A 105 -0.49 17.98 9.74
N GLY A 106 -1.16 16.84 9.62
CA GLY A 106 -0.73 15.69 8.83
C GLY A 106 -1.76 15.25 7.80
N THR A 107 -1.64 14.01 7.36
CA THR A 107 -2.48 13.40 6.33
C THR A 107 -3.03 12.07 6.81
N ARG A 108 -4.34 11.91 6.68
CA ARG A 108 -5.07 10.65 6.82
C ARG A 108 -5.06 9.92 5.49
N VAL A 109 -4.65 8.66 5.48
CA VAL A 109 -4.78 7.76 4.33
C VAL A 109 -5.80 6.69 4.67
N ASP A 110 -6.79 6.54 3.80
CA ASP A 110 -7.76 5.44 3.82
C ASP A 110 -7.60 4.66 2.51
N ALA A 111 -7.34 3.35 2.59
CA ALA A 111 -7.16 2.48 1.43
C ALA A 111 -8.19 1.36 1.44
N MET A 112 -8.78 1.08 0.28
CA MET A 112 -9.76 0.00 0.09
C MET A 112 -9.44 -0.80 -1.16
N PHE A 113 -9.43 -2.12 -1.01
CA PHE A 113 -9.29 -3.08 -2.10
C PHE A 113 -10.55 -3.94 -2.15
N ASN A 114 -11.17 -4.04 -3.32
CA ASN A 114 -12.39 -4.80 -3.53
C ASN A 114 -12.14 -5.94 -4.51
N ILE A 115 -12.62 -7.12 -4.14
CA ILE A 115 -12.73 -8.25 -5.05
C ILE A 115 -14.20 -8.59 -5.26
N GLN A 116 -14.52 -9.05 -6.46
CA GLN A 116 -15.89 -9.33 -6.83
C GLN A 116 -16.38 -10.66 -6.23
N GLN A 117 -17.69 -10.86 -6.21
CA GLN A 117 -18.31 -12.11 -5.80
C GLN A 117 -17.70 -13.31 -6.54
N GLY A 118 -17.38 -14.38 -5.81
CA GLY A 118 -16.79 -15.61 -6.36
C GLY A 118 -15.27 -15.56 -6.55
N GLN A 119 -14.62 -14.41 -6.35
CA GLN A 119 -13.17 -14.33 -6.22
C GLN A 119 -12.76 -14.60 -4.77
N VAL A 120 -11.63 -15.28 -4.59
CA VAL A 120 -11.07 -15.59 -3.27
C VAL A 120 -9.62 -15.14 -3.21
N THR A 121 -9.23 -14.65 -2.04
CA THR A 121 -7.85 -14.28 -1.76
C THR A 121 -7.56 -14.46 -0.28
N SER A 122 -6.27 -14.51 0.07
CA SER A 122 -5.86 -14.57 1.46
C SER A 122 -5.94 -13.19 2.10
N GLU A 123 -6.64 -13.09 3.23
CA GLU A 123 -6.65 -11.87 4.04
C GLU A 123 -5.24 -11.41 4.41
N LYS A 124 -4.34 -12.36 4.71
CA LYS A 124 -2.94 -12.06 5.07
C LYS A 124 -2.21 -11.37 3.92
N VAL A 125 -2.42 -11.82 2.68
CA VAL A 125 -1.77 -11.26 1.50
C VAL A 125 -2.31 -9.85 1.23
N VAL A 126 -3.63 -9.66 1.27
CA VAL A 126 -4.23 -8.33 1.05
C VAL A 126 -3.86 -7.35 2.15
N ARG A 127 -3.85 -7.79 3.41
CA ARG A 127 -3.42 -6.95 4.54
C ARG A 127 -1.99 -6.48 4.37
N LYS A 128 -1.07 -7.40 4.04
CA LYS A 128 0.32 -7.05 3.77
C LYS A 128 0.44 -6.07 2.62
N GLY A 129 -0.14 -6.37 1.46
CA GLY A 129 -0.03 -5.50 0.28
C GLY A 129 -0.65 -4.10 0.51
N LEU A 130 -1.83 -4.02 1.12
CA LEU A 130 -2.43 -2.72 1.46
C LEU A 130 -1.57 -1.93 2.44
N CYS A 131 -0.99 -2.59 3.46
CA CYS A 131 -0.14 -1.89 4.41
C CYS A 131 1.22 -1.51 3.82
N ASP A 132 1.82 -2.32 2.96
CA ASP A 132 3.05 -1.97 2.25
C ASP A 132 2.81 -0.73 1.37
N ILE A 133 1.72 -0.69 0.61
CA ILE A 133 1.34 0.49 -0.19
C ILE A 133 1.09 1.71 0.71
N VAL A 134 0.28 1.58 1.74
CA VAL A 134 -0.03 2.73 2.63
C VAL A 134 1.26 3.25 3.26
N MET A 135 2.13 2.35 3.71
CA MET A 135 3.34 2.74 4.43
C MET A 135 4.44 3.33 3.56
N SER A 136 4.40 3.11 2.25
CA SER A 136 5.33 3.73 1.30
C SER A 136 5.17 5.25 1.17
N ALA A 137 4.12 5.83 1.77
CA ALA A 137 3.82 7.26 1.69
C ALA A 137 4.94 8.17 2.24
N THR A 138 5.91 7.60 2.96
CA THR A 138 7.04 8.30 3.57
C THR A 138 8.41 7.74 3.19
N ASP A 139 8.45 6.83 2.22
CA ASP A 139 9.71 6.26 1.70
C ASP A 139 10.49 7.25 0.83
#